data_AF-X0YVD5-F1
#
_entry.id   AF-X0YVD5-F1
#
_cell.length_a   1.000
_cell.length_b   1.000
_cell.length_c   1.000
_cell.angle_alpha   90.00
_cell.angle_beta   90.00
_cell.angle_gamma   90.00
#
_symmetry.space_group_name_H-M   'P 1'
#
loop_
_entity.id
_entity.type
_entity.pdbx_description
1 polymer ?
#
loop_
_entity_poly.entity_id
_entity_poly.type
_entity_poly.pdbx_seq_one_letter_code
_entity_poly.pdbx_strand_id
1 'polypeptide(L)'
;FAEDDLRALMAGQERPGPASYGSLGHLALMRIRRRLQRGKKHQAHWYAGVPEGDKERLRSLGQRLVNLVSEYLSRGSRRSRLMDEARQIGNQYGKEFVDKQLPVRDAVEAFIFFRKGLDDAAIELAHRGNLSTEEAVEVWELMAGLADQILLAMTDAYEDVRPAQAAPAR
;
A
#
# COMPACT_ATOMS: atom_id res chain seq x y z
N PHE A 1 -21.56 -42.33 -4.10
CA PHE A 1 -21.20 -40.92 -3.90
C PHE A 1 -22.18 -40.35 -2.90
N ALA A 2 -21.73 -40.14 -1.67
CA ALA A 2 -22.60 -39.92 -0.52
C ALA A 2 -23.10 -38.46 -0.50
N GLU A 3 -24.37 -38.29 -0.12
CA GLU A 3 -25.08 -37.02 -0.02
C GLU A 3 -24.33 -35.97 0.85
N ASP A 4 -23.49 -36.45 1.77
CA ASP A 4 -22.62 -35.62 2.62
C ASP A 4 -21.51 -34.90 1.84
N ASP A 5 -20.96 -35.51 0.78
CA ASP A 5 -19.95 -34.87 -0.08
C ASP A 5 -20.57 -33.71 -0.89
N LEU A 6 -21.83 -33.86 -1.29
CA LEU A 6 -22.60 -32.82 -1.98
C LEU A 6 -23.00 -31.68 -1.03
N ARG A 7 -23.34 -31.97 0.22
CA ARG A 7 -23.60 -30.93 1.23
C ARG A 7 -22.33 -30.15 1.61
N ALA A 8 -21.17 -30.80 1.67
CA ALA A 8 -19.89 -30.11 1.90
C ALA A 8 -19.54 -29.15 0.76
N LEU A 9 -19.78 -29.56 -0.50
CA LEU A 9 -19.61 -28.70 -1.69
C LEU A 9 -20.62 -27.55 -1.75
N MET A 10 -21.84 -27.74 -1.22
CA MET A 10 -22.87 -26.69 -1.16
C MET A 10 -22.72 -25.77 0.06
N ALA A 11 -22.13 -26.25 1.16
CA ALA A 11 -21.91 -25.48 2.39
C ALA A 11 -20.56 -24.72 2.39
N GLY A 12 -19.63 -25.10 1.52
CA GLY A 12 -18.27 -24.57 1.46
C GLY A 12 -17.94 -23.87 0.14
N GLN A 13 -18.54 -22.70 -0.11
CA GLN A 13 -17.79 -21.64 -0.79
C GLN A 13 -16.66 -21.24 0.16
N GLU A 14 -15.55 -21.98 0.12
CA GLU A 14 -14.37 -21.65 0.92
C GLU A 14 -13.87 -20.27 0.50
N ARG A 15 -14.14 -19.28 1.35
CA ARG A 15 -13.51 -17.97 1.28
C ARG A 15 -11.99 -18.18 1.14
N PRO A 16 -11.31 -17.39 0.31
CA PRO A 16 -9.87 -17.48 0.12
C PRO A 16 -9.17 -17.51 1.47
N GLY A 17 -8.45 -18.60 1.73
CA GLY A 17 -7.75 -18.75 2.99
C GLY A 17 -6.64 -17.68 3.17
N PRO A 18 -6.16 -17.46 4.40
CA PRO A 18 -5.08 -16.52 4.72
C PRO A 18 -3.82 -16.67 3.84
N ALA A 19 -3.57 -17.88 3.32
CA ALA A 19 -2.46 -18.19 2.42
C ALA A 19 -2.54 -17.46 1.06
N SER A 20 -3.74 -17.17 0.55
CA SER A 20 -3.94 -16.45 -0.72
C SER A 20 -3.48 -15.00 -0.62
N TYR A 21 -3.82 -14.33 0.50
CA TYR A 21 -3.43 -12.94 0.76
C TYR A 21 -1.94 -12.76 1.08
N GLY A 22 -1.28 -13.77 1.65
CA GLY A 22 0.17 -13.75 1.87
C GLY A 22 0.99 -13.62 0.57
N SER A 23 0.43 -14.03 -0.58
CA SER A 23 1.06 -13.87 -1.89
C SER A 23 0.96 -12.45 -2.45
N LEU A 24 -0.01 -11.64 -1.98
CA LEU A 24 -0.29 -10.31 -2.52
C LEU A 24 0.90 -9.37 -2.33
N GLY A 25 1.53 -9.41 -1.16
CA GLY A 25 2.68 -8.56 -0.88
C GLY A 25 3.85 -8.79 -1.85
N HIS A 26 4.10 -10.04 -2.20
CA HIS A 26 5.14 -10.40 -3.18
C HIS A 26 4.75 -9.95 -4.60
N LEU A 27 3.50 -10.16 -5.00
CA LEU A 27 2.97 -9.70 -6.29
C LEU A 27 3.04 -8.18 -6.41
N ALA A 28 2.68 -7.45 -5.36
CA ALA A 28 2.79 -5.99 -5.29
C ALA A 28 4.22 -5.51 -5.51
N LEU A 29 5.21 -6.11 -4.83
CA LEU A 29 6.62 -5.78 -5.03
C LEU A 29 7.08 -6.05 -6.46
N MET A 30 6.69 -7.19 -7.05
CA MET A 30 6.99 -7.49 -8.45
C MET A 30 6.40 -6.45 -9.40
N ARG A 31 5.14 -6.03 -9.20
CA ARG A 31 4.46 -5.02 -10.01
C ARG A 31 5.09 -3.65 -9.88
N ILE A 32 5.33 -3.21 -8.64
CA ILE A 32 6.03 -1.95 -8.34
C ILE A 32 7.40 -1.94 -9.01
N ARG A 33 8.19 -3.01 -8.86
CA ARG A 33 9.53 -3.11 -9.48
C ARG A 33 9.45 -3.04 -11.01
N ARG A 34 8.51 -3.77 -11.62
CA ARG A 34 8.31 -3.74 -13.08
C ARG A 34 7.94 -2.34 -13.56
N ARG A 35 7.06 -1.65 -12.81
CA ARG A 35 6.68 -0.26 -13.11
C ARG A 35 7.85 0.69 -12.92
N LEU A 36 8.68 0.51 -11.89
CA LEU A 36 9.89 1.34 -11.67
C LEU A 36 10.87 1.22 -12.83
N GLN A 37 11.08 0.01 -13.37
CA GLN A 37 11.94 -0.16 -14.55
C GLN A 37 11.39 0.55 -15.79
N ARG A 38 10.06 0.66 -15.92
CA ARG A 38 9.41 1.45 -16.98
C ARG A 38 9.44 2.95 -16.70
N GLY A 39 9.22 3.35 -15.45
CA GLY A 39 9.21 4.75 -14.98
C GLY A 39 10.59 5.40 -15.04
N LYS A 40 11.68 4.64 -14.84
CA LYS A 40 13.06 5.07 -15.15
C LYS A 40 13.21 5.64 -16.56
N LYS A 41 12.50 5.06 -17.54
CA LYS A 41 12.49 5.55 -18.91
C LYS A 41 11.70 6.85 -19.09
N HIS A 42 10.83 7.19 -18.13
CA HIS A 42 9.95 8.37 -18.15
C HIS A 42 10.43 9.50 -17.21
N GLN A 43 11.65 9.42 -16.67
CA GLN A 43 12.30 10.46 -15.87
C GLN A 43 11.43 11.07 -14.75
N ALA A 44 10.72 10.25 -13.98
CA ALA A 44 9.97 10.77 -12.85
C ALA A 44 10.92 11.50 -11.87
N HIS A 45 10.68 12.79 -11.65
CA HIS A 45 11.59 13.67 -10.89
C HIS A 45 11.84 13.17 -9.46
N TRP A 46 10.78 12.67 -8.81
CA TRP A 46 10.86 12.04 -7.48
C TRP A 46 11.73 10.78 -7.46
N TYR A 47 11.94 10.10 -8.59
CA TYR A 47 12.70 8.86 -8.68
C TYR A 47 14.18 9.08 -9.02
N ALA A 48 14.48 10.13 -9.80
CA ALA A 48 15.85 10.50 -10.14
C ALA A 48 16.59 11.17 -8.95
N GLY A 49 15.86 11.82 -8.05
CA GLY A 49 16.41 12.61 -6.96
C GLY A 49 16.73 11.89 -5.65
N VAL A 50 16.57 10.55 -5.55
CA VAL A 50 16.80 9.82 -4.28
C VAL A 50 18.23 9.26 -4.20
N PRO A 51 19.10 9.79 -3.32
CA PRO A 51 20.44 9.24 -3.04
C PRO A 51 20.39 7.76 -2.62
N GLU A 52 21.42 6.97 -2.96
CA GLU A 52 21.44 5.53 -2.61
C GLU A 52 21.33 5.26 -1.09
N GLY A 53 21.90 6.12 -0.24
CA GLY A 53 21.77 6.01 1.22
C GLY A 53 20.33 6.15 1.73
N ASP A 54 19.51 6.93 1.03
CA ASP A 54 18.11 7.16 1.38
C ASP A 54 17.20 6.01 0.94
N LYS A 55 17.68 5.17 0.01
CA LYS A 55 16.91 4.02 -0.48
C LYS A 55 16.78 2.94 0.57
N GLU A 56 17.69 2.83 1.52
CA GLU A 56 17.64 1.77 2.54
C GLU A 56 16.48 1.98 3.53
N ARG A 57 16.29 3.22 4.00
CA ARG A 57 15.15 3.57 4.87
C ARG A 57 13.83 3.46 4.12
N LEU A 58 13.77 3.93 2.88
CA LEU A 58 12.58 3.81 2.05
C LEU A 58 12.25 2.34 1.71
N ARG A 59 13.25 1.48 1.56
CA ARG A 59 13.09 0.01 1.39
C ARG A 59 12.53 -0.62 2.67
N SER A 60 13.02 -0.27 3.84
CA SER A 60 12.52 -0.83 5.10
C SER A 60 11.06 -0.45 5.36
N LEU A 61 10.71 0.82 5.11
CA LEU A 61 9.31 1.29 5.14
C LEU A 61 8.45 0.56 4.12
N GLY A 62 8.97 0.34 2.91
CA GLY A 62 8.26 -0.37 1.85
C GLY A 62 7.98 -1.83 2.21
N GLN A 63 8.94 -2.51 2.83
CA GLN A 63 8.77 -3.89 3.30
C GLN A 63 7.73 -3.98 4.42
N ARG A 64 7.75 -3.03 5.37
CA ARG A 64 6.74 -2.96 6.43
C ARG A 64 5.33 -2.73 5.86
N LEU A 65 5.20 -1.84 4.88
CA LEU A 65 3.92 -1.60 4.21
C LEU A 65 3.38 -2.86 3.51
N VAL A 66 4.25 -3.59 2.82
CA VAL A 66 3.88 -4.85 2.13
C VAL A 66 3.37 -5.90 3.11
N ASN A 67 4.03 -6.05 4.25
CA ASN A 67 3.59 -6.96 5.30
C ASN A 67 2.24 -6.51 5.90
N LEU A 68 2.09 -5.22 6.17
CA LEU A 68 0.86 -4.64 6.69
C LEU A 68 -0.33 -4.88 5.78
N VAL A 69 -0.18 -4.68 4.46
CA VAL A 69 -1.25 -4.95 3.47
C VAL A 69 -1.69 -6.42 3.55
N SER A 70 -0.73 -7.35 3.64
CA SER A 70 -1.01 -8.79 3.70
C SER A 70 -1.74 -9.16 5.01
N GLU A 71 -1.36 -8.56 6.13
CA GLU A 71 -2.04 -8.74 7.41
C GLU A 71 -3.43 -8.10 7.46
N TYR A 72 -3.57 -6.91 6.87
CA TYR A 72 -4.81 -6.14 6.86
C TYR A 72 -5.94 -6.86 6.11
N LEU A 73 -5.61 -7.50 4.99
CA LEU A 73 -6.55 -8.28 4.21
C LEU A 73 -6.89 -9.62 4.87
N SER A 74 -5.96 -10.23 5.60
CA SER A 74 -6.18 -11.55 6.23
C SER A 74 -6.82 -11.50 7.62
N ARG A 75 -6.77 -10.37 8.34
CA ARG A 75 -7.16 -10.30 9.77
C ARG A 75 -8.18 -9.20 10.06
N GLY A 76 -9.46 -9.50 9.84
CA GLY A 76 -10.59 -8.60 10.11
C GLY A 76 -10.62 -7.98 11.51
N SER A 77 -10.37 -8.78 12.56
CA SER A 77 -10.44 -8.32 13.96
C SER A 77 -9.31 -7.37 14.39
N ARG A 78 -8.24 -7.25 13.60
CA ARG A 78 -7.09 -6.37 13.91
C ARG A 78 -7.03 -5.14 13.01
N ARG A 79 -8.02 -4.94 12.13
CA ARG A 79 -8.03 -3.87 11.11
C ARG A 79 -7.79 -2.48 11.70
N SER A 80 -8.40 -2.14 12.84
CA SER A 80 -8.18 -0.84 13.50
C SER A 80 -6.72 -0.63 13.92
N ARG A 81 -6.08 -1.62 14.54
CA ARG A 81 -4.66 -1.55 14.93
C ARG A 81 -3.74 -1.44 13.72
N LEU A 82 -4.05 -2.15 12.65
CA LEU A 82 -3.30 -2.10 11.40
C LEU A 82 -3.49 -0.76 10.68
N MET A 83 -4.65 -0.09 10.83
CA MET A 83 -4.83 1.29 10.37
C MET A 83 -3.96 2.29 11.14
N ASP A 84 -3.80 2.12 12.45
CA ASP A 84 -2.90 2.98 13.22
C ASP A 84 -1.44 2.79 12.79
N GLU A 85 -1.04 1.55 12.49
CA GLU A 85 0.29 1.28 11.93
C GLU A 85 0.45 1.88 10.51
N ALA A 86 -0.58 1.82 9.68
CA ALA A 86 -0.57 2.45 8.35
C ALA A 86 -0.37 3.97 8.47
N ARG A 87 -1.05 4.61 9.44
CA ARG A 87 -0.86 6.03 9.75
C ARG A 87 0.59 6.30 10.17
N GLN A 88 1.16 5.48 11.04
CA GLN A 88 2.56 5.63 11.46
C GLN A 88 3.54 5.49 10.30
N ILE A 89 3.33 4.53 9.40
CA ILE A 89 4.16 4.33 8.19
C ILE A 89 4.05 5.54 7.27
N GLY A 90 2.83 6.03 6.99
CA GLY A 90 2.61 7.22 6.17
C GLY A 90 3.34 8.44 6.74
N ASN A 91 3.21 8.67 8.05
CA ASN A 91 3.86 9.78 8.73
C ASN A 91 5.41 9.67 8.68
N GLN A 92 5.96 8.45 8.79
CA GLN A 92 7.40 8.21 8.63
C GLN A 92 7.89 8.48 7.20
N TYR A 93 7.13 8.07 6.18
CA TYR A 93 7.41 8.46 4.79
C TYR A 93 7.40 9.98 4.62
N GLY A 94 6.38 10.65 5.15
CA GLY A 94 6.26 12.11 5.09
C GLY A 94 7.47 12.82 5.71
N LYS A 95 7.88 12.42 6.92
CA LYS A 95 9.08 12.96 7.59
C LYS A 95 10.35 12.75 6.77
N GLU A 96 10.56 11.53 6.27
CA GLU A 96 11.72 11.22 5.41
C GLU A 96 11.74 12.05 4.12
N PHE A 97 10.58 12.41 3.57
CA PHE A 97 10.50 13.28 2.39
C PHE A 97 10.70 14.76 2.71
N VAL A 98 10.14 15.23 3.83
CA VAL A 98 10.37 16.58 4.36
C VAL A 98 11.86 16.81 4.65
N ASP A 99 12.51 15.87 5.34
CA ASP A 99 13.92 15.97 5.72
C ASP A 99 14.84 16.09 4.48
N LYS A 100 14.38 15.54 3.34
CA LYS A 100 15.06 15.59 2.04
C LYS A 100 14.60 16.73 1.15
N GLN A 101 13.75 17.63 1.68
CA GLN A 101 13.18 18.76 0.96
C GLN A 101 12.44 18.37 -0.32
N LEU A 102 11.89 17.15 -0.36
CA LEU A 102 11.12 16.69 -1.52
C LEU A 102 9.79 17.46 -1.55
N PRO A 103 9.43 18.13 -2.66
CA PRO A 103 8.16 18.84 -2.76
C PRO A 103 6.97 17.90 -2.51
N VAL A 104 5.94 18.38 -1.81
CA VAL A 104 4.74 17.57 -1.52
C VAL A 104 4.10 17.01 -2.80
N ARG A 105 4.16 17.76 -3.91
CA ARG A 105 3.69 17.30 -5.22
C ARG A 105 4.42 16.04 -5.70
N ASP A 106 5.73 16.00 -5.51
CA ASP A 106 6.60 14.89 -5.93
C ASP A 106 6.40 13.68 -5.02
N ALA A 107 6.19 13.90 -3.71
CA ALA A 107 5.82 12.84 -2.77
C ALA A 107 4.45 12.21 -3.10
N VAL A 108 3.46 13.04 -3.43
CA VAL A 108 2.13 12.57 -3.87
C VAL A 108 2.23 11.82 -5.21
N GLU A 109 3.05 12.30 -6.14
CA GLU A 109 3.30 11.60 -7.41
C GLU A 109 3.93 10.22 -7.17
N ALA A 110 4.94 10.13 -6.30
CA ALA A 110 5.54 8.87 -5.88
C ALA A 110 4.49 7.94 -5.26
N PHE A 111 3.67 8.46 -4.34
CA PHE A 111 2.60 7.70 -3.71
C PHE A 111 1.60 7.12 -4.72
N ILE A 112 1.07 7.95 -5.63
CA ILE A 112 0.13 7.52 -6.67
C ILE A 112 0.79 6.46 -7.57
N PHE A 113 2.07 6.63 -7.86
CA PHE A 113 2.83 5.64 -8.59
C PHE A 113 2.85 4.30 -7.84
N PHE A 114 3.17 4.26 -6.55
CA PHE A 114 3.18 3.01 -5.79
C PHE A 114 1.77 2.40 -5.63
N ARG A 115 0.75 3.22 -5.34
CA ARG A 115 -0.66 2.79 -5.20
C ARG A 115 -1.14 2.00 -6.41
N LYS A 116 -0.91 2.52 -7.62
CA LYS A 116 -1.26 1.83 -8.87
C LYS A 116 -0.60 0.44 -8.99
N GLY A 117 0.53 0.20 -8.32
CA GLY A 117 1.24 -1.10 -8.34
C GLY A 117 0.60 -2.11 -7.38
N LEU A 118 0.02 -1.61 -6.28
CA LEU A 118 -0.83 -2.40 -5.37
C LEU A 118 -2.15 -2.75 -6.06
N ASP A 119 -2.78 -1.78 -6.74
CA ASP A 119 -4.01 -1.99 -7.51
C ASP A 119 -3.81 -3.11 -8.56
N ASP A 120 -2.74 -3.02 -9.34
CA ASP A 120 -2.35 -4.05 -10.32
C ASP A 120 -2.19 -5.45 -9.70
N ALA A 121 -1.67 -5.52 -8.46
CA ALA A 121 -1.44 -6.78 -7.77
C ALA A 121 -2.72 -7.39 -7.22
N ALA A 122 -3.66 -6.57 -6.72
CA ALA A 122 -4.96 -7.08 -6.27
C ALA A 122 -5.83 -7.54 -7.43
N ILE A 123 -5.79 -6.86 -8.57
CA ILE A 123 -6.47 -7.34 -9.79
C ILE A 123 -5.92 -8.72 -10.17
N GLU A 124 -4.60 -8.90 -10.14
CA GLU A 124 -3.96 -10.19 -10.43
C GLU A 124 -4.33 -11.26 -9.40
N LEU A 125 -4.40 -10.91 -8.11
CA LEU A 125 -4.85 -11.82 -7.06
C LEU A 125 -6.30 -12.24 -7.29
N ALA A 126 -7.18 -11.30 -7.63
CA ALA A 126 -8.58 -11.60 -7.93
C ALA A 126 -8.71 -12.61 -9.08
N HIS A 127 -7.95 -12.40 -10.15
CA HIS A 127 -7.93 -13.32 -11.28
C HIS A 127 -7.33 -14.69 -10.96
N ARG A 128 -6.23 -14.75 -10.18
CA ARG A 128 -5.53 -16.01 -9.87
C ARG A 128 -6.17 -16.82 -8.75
N GLY A 129 -6.72 -16.15 -7.75
CA GLY A 129 -7.34 -16.74 -6.58
C GLY A 129 -8.77 -17.22 -6.81
N ASN A 130 -9.30 -17.04 -8.03
CA ASN A 130 -10.69 -17.32 -8.39
C ASN A 130 -11.68 -16.65 -7.42
N LEU A 131 -11.37 -15.40 -7.03
CA LEU A 131 -12.22 -14.61 -6.14
C LEU A 131 -13.57 -14.39 -6.81
N SER A 132 -14.64 -14.45 -6.03
CA SER A 132 -15.93 -13.91 -6.46
C SER A 132 -15.82 -12.40 -6.68
N THR A 133 -16.74 -11.84 -7.47
CA THR A 133 -16.81 -10.39 -7.69
C THR A 133 -16.93 -9.62 -6.38
N GLU A 134 -17.71 -10.12 -5.42
CA GLU A 134 -17.91 -9.48 -4.11
C GLU A 134 -16.61 -9.46 -3.29
N GLU A 135 -15.87 -10.57 -3.27
CA GLU A 135 -14.56 -10.63 -2.58
C GLU A 135 -13.52 -9.73 -3.24
N ALA A 136 -13.51 -9.65 -4.57
CA ALA A 136 -12.62 -8.75 -5.30
C ALA A 136 -12.92 -7.27 -4.97
N VAL A 137 -14.20 -6.92 -4.86
CA VAL A 137 -14.63 -5.57 -4.43
C VAL A 137 -14.22 -5.31 -2.99
N GLU A 138 -14.44 -6.23 -2.05
CA GLU A 138 -14.01 -6.05 -0.65
C GLU A 138 -12.50 -5.80 -0.55
N VAL A 139 -11.68 -6.60 -1.25
CA VAL A 139 -10.23 -6.43 -1.27
C VAL A 139 -9.84 -5.06 -1.81
N TRP A 140 -10.49 -4.63 -2.90
CA TRP A 140 -10.23 -3.33 -3.50
C TRP A 140 -10.58 -2.17 -2.56
N GLU A 141 -11.74 -2.21 -1.90
CA GLU A 141 -12.16 -1.20 -0.91
C GLU A 141 -11.20 -1.13 0.28
N LEU A 142 -10.80 -2.29 0.81
CA LEU A 142 -9.84 -2.37 1.91
C LEU A 142 -8.49 -1.76 1.54
N MET A 143 -7.97 -2.07 0.35
CA MET A 143 -6.73 -1.47 -0.12
C MET A 143 -6.86 0.03 -0.39
N ALA A 144 -7.98 0.48 -0.96
CA ALA A 144 -8.22 1.89 -1.23
C ALA A 144 -8.23 2.70 0.08
N GLY A 145 -8.96 2.23 1.10
CA GLY A 145 -8.99 2.88 2.41
C GLY A 145 -7.62 2.91 3.09
N LEU A 146 -6.86 1.81 2.99
CA LEU A 146 -5.49 1.74 3.49
C LEU A 146 -4.57 2.76 2.79
N ALA A 147 -4.65 2.84 1.45
CA ALA A 147 -3.88 3.78 0.66
C ALA A 147 -4.23 5.23 1.03
N ASP A 148 -5.52 5.56 1.11
CA ASP A 148 -5.97 6.92 1.45
C ASP A 148 -5.49 7.33 2.86
N GLN A 149 -5.55 6.44 3.85
CA GLN A 149 -5.04 6.72 5.19
C GLN A 149 -3.52 6.96 5.21
N ILE A 150 -2.74 6.24 4.40
CA ILE A 150 -1.29 6.44 4.28
C ILE A 150 -0.99 7.80 3.62
N LEU A 151 -1.72 8.14 2.56
CA LEU A 151 -1.55 9.42 1.86
C LEU A 151 -1.81 10.59 2.79
N LEU A 152 -2.93 10.56 3.52
CA LEU A 152 -3.27 11.60 4.51
C LEU A 152 -2.17 11.73 5.57
N ALA A 153 -1.75 10.61 6.17
CA ALA A 153 -0.73 10.63 7.21
C ALA A 153 0.64 11.09 6.71
N MET A 154 0.96 10.82 5.44
CA MET A 154 2.16 11.33 4.76
C MET A 154 2.07 12.83 4.55
N THR A 155 0.91 13.36 4.15
CA THR A 155 0.71 14.81 3.96
C THR A 155 0.67 15.58 5.28
N ASP A 156 0.18 14.97 6.37
CA ASP A 156 0.18 15.60 7.70
C ASP A 156 1.61 16.01 8.13
N ALA A 157 2.61 15.19 7.83
CA ALA A 157 4.01 15.49 8.14
C ALA A 157 4.54 16.75 7.42
N TYR A 158 3.97 17.12 6.26
CA TYR A 158 4.32 18.35 5.55
C TYR A 158 3.67 19.58 6.18
N GLU A 159 2.45 19.43 6.72
CA GLU A 159 1.76 20.50 7.43
C GLU A 159 2.38 20.78 8.80
N ASP A 160 2.94 19.77 9.48
CA ASP A 160 3.66 19.92 10.76
C ASP A 160 4.92 20.80 10.65
N VAL A 161 5.47 20.97 9.45
CA VAL A 161 6.67 21.79 9.18
C VAL A 161 6.30 23.22 8.76
N ARG A 162 5.10 23.41 8.21
CA ARG A 162 4.54 24.71 7.83
C ARG A 162 4.19 25.69 8.96
N PRO A 163 4.09 25.36 10.28
CA PRO A 163 3.71 26.34 11.29
C PRO A 163 4.84 27.31 11.64
N ALA A 164 6.10 27.05 11.24
CA ALA A 164 7.25 27.89 11.61
C ALA A 164 7.54 29.06 10.64
N GLN A 165 7.02 29.03 9.41
CA GLN A 165 7.35 30.03 8.38
C GLN A 165 6.27 31.12 8.19
N ALA A 166 5.15 31.02 8.92
CA ALA A 166 4.01 31.94 8.80
C ALA A 166 3.85 32.88 10.01
N ALA A 167 4.94 33.30 10.64
CA ALA A 167 4.91 34.44 11.57
C ALA A 167 5.25 35.73 10.80
N PRO A 168 4.27 36.60 10.48
CA PRO A 168 4.58 37.92 9.94
C PRO A 168 5.28 38.75 11.02
N ALA A 169 6.39 39.39 10.66
CA ALA A 169 7.04 40.40 11.48
C ALA A 169 6.02 41.48 11.86
N ARG A 170 5.83 41.69 13.17
CA ARG A 170 5.12 42.85 13.71
C ARG A 170 6.05 44.04 13.80
#